data_AF-A0A5A8D0D7-F1
#
_entry.id   AF-A0A5A8D0D7-F1
#
_cell.length_a   1.000
_cell.length_b   1.000
_cell.length_c   1.000
_cell.angle_alpha   90.00
_cell.angle_beta   90.00
_cell.angle_gamma   90.00
#
_symmetry.space_group_name_H-M   'P 1'
#
loop_
_entity.id
_entity.type
_entity.pdbx_description
1 polymer ?
#
loop_
_entity_poly.entity_id
_entity_poly.type
_entity_poly.pdbx_seq_one_letter_code
_entity_poly.pdbx_strand_id
1 'polypeptide(L)'
;MAALIADVLPRLRELDIVLASTSPRRAEILRAMGLPFTQRAPPFEEALEHRRFASPAHYVAANAWGKALSILAEPAEPAEHGEKAGRGTVIVASDTSSRVELVNFSDAAAEAYAAGGEPLDKAGGYAVQGAGGSLVRSLEGDFHAVMGLPMALTAAMLRPAAAQAGGRGCGGE
;
A
#
# COMPACT_ATOMS: atom_id res chain seq x y z
N MET A 1 2.38 3.57 16.69
CA MET A 1 1.06 4.25 16.67
C MET A 1 1.15 5.35 15.62
N ALA A 2 0.44 5.25 14.49
CA ALA A 2 0.56 6.25 13.42
C ALA A 2 -0.17 7.55 13.78
N ALA A 3 0.61 8.60 14.00
CA ALA A 3 0.11 9.96 14.24
C ALA A 3 -0.77 10.48 13.08
N LEU A 4 -0.58 9.97 11.85
CA LEU A 4 -1.20 10.49 10.63
C LEU A 4 -2.72 10.32 10.53
N ILE A 5 -3.31 9.36 11.24
CA ILE A 5 -4.75 9.06 11.18
C ILE A 5 -5.38 8.90 12.56
N ALA A 6 -4.65 9.24 13.63
CA ALA A 6 -5.09 8.98 14.99
C ALA A 6 -6.47 9.62 15.31
N ASP A 7 -6.71 10.82 14.76
CA ASP A 7 -7.95 11.59 14.90
C ASP A 7 -9.16 10.96 14.19
N VAL A 8 -8.93 10.19 13.12
CA VAL A 8 -10.00 9.57 12.32
C VAL A 8 -10.10 8.05 12.51
N LEU A 9 -9.17 7.46 13.26
CA LEU A 9 -9.07 6.01 13.46
C LEU A 9 -10.35 5.36 14.02
N PRO A 10 -11.08 5.95 14.98
CA PRO A 10 -12.34 5.38 15.46
C PRO A 10 -13.37 5.17 14.35
N ARG A 11 -13.55 6.16 13.47
CA ARG A 11 -14.48 6.08 12.32
C ARG A 11 -14.01 5.07 11.27
N LEU A 12 -12.69 4.97 11.05
CA LEU A 12 -12.13 3.98 10.14
C LEU A 12 -12.38 2.53 10.61
N ARG A 13 -12.44 2.29 11.93
CA ARG A 13 -12.80 0.97 12.50
C ARG A 13 -14.27 0.59 12.31
N GLU A 14 -15.10 1.55 11.92
CA GLU A 14 -16.50 1.34 11.55
C GLU A 14 -16.67 0.85 10.11
N LEU A 15 -15.62 0.92 9.30
CA LEU A 15 -15.63 0.49 7.91
C LEU A 15 -15.07 -0.92 7.76
N ASP A 16 -15.38 -1.55 6.63
CA ASP A 16 -14.69 -2.75 6.17
C ASP A 16 -13.50 -2.33 5.31
N ILE A 17 -12.29 -2.44 5.85
CA ILE A 17 -11.07 -2.03 5.15
C ILE A 17 -10.44 -3.25 4.50
N VAL A 18 -10.22 -3.18 3.19
CA VAL A 18 -9.58 -4.22 2.40
C VAL A 18 -8.26 -3.71 1.84
N LEU A 19 -7.15 -4.38 2.12
CA LEU A 19 -5.87 -4.13 1.46
C LEU A 19 -5.80 -4.98 0.19
N ALA A 20 -5.83 -4.33 -0.98
CA ALA A 20 -5.73 -4.97 -2.29
C ALA A 20 -4.25 -5.22 -2.66
N SER A 21 -3.59 -6.12 -1.93
CA SER A 21 -2.18 -6.47 -2.16
C SER A 21 -1.84 -7.84 -1.60
N THR A 22 -0.93 -8.55 -2.27
CA THR A 22 -0.28 -9.77 -1.77
C THR A 22 0.99 -9.50 -0.96
N SER A 23 1.49 -8.25 -0.94
CA SER A 23 2.75 -7.90 -0.28
C SER A 23 2.64 -8.01 1.24
N PRO A 24 3.44 -8.87 1.91
CA PRO A 24 3.46 -8.96 3.38
C PRO A 24 3.86 -7.63 4.02
N ARG A 25 4.83 -6.93 3.42
CA ARG A 25 5.33 -5.66 3.92
C ARG A 25 4.29 -4.54 3.89
N ARG A 26 3.44 -4.47 2.86
CA ARG A 26 2.30 -3.54 2.85
C ARG A 26 1.36 -3.79 4.01
N ALA A 27 1.08 -5.06 4.28
CA ALA A 27 0.23 -5.45 5.39
C ALA A 27 0.86 -5.08 6.75
N GLU A 28 2.17 -5.31 6.94
CA GLU A 28 2.90 -4.89 8.14
C GLU A 28 2.84 -3.39 8.36
N ILE A 29 3.13 -2.58 7.34
CA ILE A 29 3.10 -1.11 7.43
C ILE A 29 1.68 -0.62 7.76
N LEU A 30 0.65 -1.18 7.10
CA LEU A 30 -0.74 -0.79 7.35
C LEU A 30 -1.21 -1.22 8.77
N ARG A 31 -0.77 -2.38 9.26
CA ARG A 31 -1.01 -2.81 10.66
C ARG A 31 -0.32 -1.87 11.65
N ALA A 32 0.91 -1.43 11.36
CA ALA A 32 1.63 -0.46 12.19
C ALA A 32 0.92 0.91 12.24
N MET A 33 0.10 1.23 11.22
CA MET A 33 -0.78 2.40 11.25
C MET A 33 -1.98 2.25 12.21
N GLY A 34 -2.24 1.06 12.72
CA GLY A 34 -3.30 0.77 13.70
C GLY A 34 -4.67 0.46 13.09
N LEU A 35 -4.72 0.22 11.77
CA LEU A 35 -5.95 -0.10 11.05
C LEU A 35 -6.22 -1.61 11.08
N PRO A 36 -7.45 -2.03 11.44
CA PRO A 36 -7.90 -3.39 11.12
C PRO A 36 -8.20 -3.45 9.62
N PHE A 37 -7.78 -4.53 8.96
CA PHE A 37 -8.10 -4.76 7.55
C PHE A 37 -8.05 -6.25 7.19
N THR A 38 -8.72 -6.59 6.10
CA THR A 38 -8.59 -7.88 5.43
C THR A 38 -7.65 -7.73 4.25
N GLN A 39 -6.63 -8.59 4.15
CA GLN A 39 -5.75 -8.61 2.99
C GLN A 39 -6.35 -9.49 1.90
N ARG A 40 -6.43 -8.98 0.67
CA ARG A 40 -6.92 -9.73 -0.49
C ARG A 40 -5.97 -9.59 -1.66
N ALA A 41 -5.69 -10.71 -2.33
CA ALA A 41 -4.94 -10.72 -3.58
C ALA A 41 -5.84 -10.14 -4.70
N PRO A 42 -5.44 -9.05 -5.37
CA PRO A 42 -6.19 -8.54 -6.51
C PRO A 42 -6.05 -9.49 -7.71
N PRO A 43 -7.16 -9.89 -8.37
CA PRO A 43 -7.11 -10.64 -9.63
C PRO A 43 -6.47 -9.89 -10.81
N PHE A 44 -6.30 -8.57 -10.67
CA PHE A 44 -5.70 -7.70 -11.67
C PHE A 44 -4.25 -8.08 -12.01
N GLU A 45 -3.99 -8.37 -13.29
CA GLU A 45 -2.64 -8.54 -13.82
C GLU A 45 -2.03 -7.19 -14.21
N GLU A 46 -0.84 -6.87 -13.66
CA GLU A 46 -0.13 -5.59 -13.88
C GLU A 46 0.55 -5.52 -15.28
N ALA A 47 -0.17 -5.87 -16.33
CA ALA A 47 0.32 -5.93 -17.70
C ALA A 47 0.25 -4.58 -18.46
N LEU A 48 0.04 -3.46 -17.75
CA LEU A 48 -0.02 -2.14 -18.37
C LEU A 48 1.35 -1.73 -18.94
N GLU A 49 1.37 -1.22 -20.16
CA GLU A 49 2.61 -0.76 -20.80
C GLU A 49 3.05 0.61 -20.25
N HIS A 50 4.13 0.65 -19.45
CA HIS A 50 4.62 1.87 -18.81
C HIS A 50 4.88 3.03 -19.79
N ARG A 51 5.30 2.74 -21.03
CA ARG A 51 5.60 3.75 -22.07
C ARG A 51 4.37 4.52 -22.55
N ARG A 52 3.16 4.00 -22.29
CA ARG A 52 1.91 4.67 -22.67
C ARG A 52 1.46 5.74 -21.68
N PHE A 53 2.15 5.88 -20.55
CA PHE A 53 1.81 6.84 -19.51
C PHE A 53 2.72 8.07 -19.57
N ALA A 54 2.14 9.25 -19.32
CA ALA A 54 2.86 10.52 -19.32
C ALA A 54 3.94 10.61 -18.23
N SER A 55 3.80 9.85 -17.14
CA SER A 55 4.78 9.80 -16.05
C SER A 55 4.68 8.48 -15.27
N PRO A 56 5.74 8.11 -14.50
CA PRO A 56 5.69 6.96 -13.59
C PRO A 56 4.55 7.04 -12.58
N ALA A 57 4.24 8.24 -12.09
CA ALA A 57 3.13 8.46 -11.16
C ALA A 57 1.77 8.06 -11.75
N HIS A 58 1.51 8.38 -13.02
CA HIS A 58 0.28 7.94 -13.71
C HIS A 58 0.24 6.43 -13.92
N TYR A 59 1.39 5.84 -14.27
CA TYR A 59 1.49 4.39 -14.42
C TYR A 59 1.17 3.65 -13.12
N VAL A 60 1.78 4.02 -12.01
CA VAL A 60 1.53 3.35 -10.72
C VAL A 60 0.10 3.61 -10.22
N ALA A 61 -0.45 4.81 -10.43
CA ALA A 61 -1.83 5.13 -10.09
C ALA A 61 -2.84 4.27 -10.89
N ALA A 62 -2.58 4.03 -12.18
CA ALA A 62 -3.43 3.17 -13.01
C ALA A 62 -3.41 1.71 -12.55
N ASN A 63 -2.24 1.18 -12.19
CA ASN A 63 -2.13 -0.18 -11.63
C ASN A 63 -2.84 -0.29 -10.28
N ALA A 64 -2.63 0.68 -9.38
CA ALA A 64 -3.33 0.80 -8.11
C ALA A 64 -4.86 0.78 -8.29
N TRP A 65 -5.36 1.58 -9.23
CA TRP A 65 -6.77 1.64 -9.57
C TRP A 65 -7.29 0.30 -10.11
N GLY A 66 -6.56 -0.33 -11.03
CA GLY A 66 -6.90 -1.66 -11.56
C GLY A 66 -7.02 -2.72 -10.47
N LYS A 67 -6.07 -2.75 -9.52
CA LYS A 67 -6.12 -3.64 -8.35
C LYS A 67 -7.38 -3.39 -7.52
N ALA A 68 -7.66 -2.14 -7.18
CA ALA A 68 -8.84 -1.81 -6.37
C ALA A 68 -10.15 -2.20 -7.08
N LEU A 69 -10.28 -1.90 -8.37
CA LEU A 69 -11.46 -2.28 -9.15
C LEU A 69 -11.65 -3.79 -9.24
N SER A 70 -10.57 -4.57 -9.39
CA SER A 70 -10.68 -6.03 -9.46
C SER A 70 -11.22 -6.64 -8.16
N ILE A 71 -10.87 -6.06 -7.01
CA ILE A 71 -11.42 -6.46 -5.70
C ILE A 71 -12.90 -6.10 -5.55
N LEU A 72 -13.35 -4.99 -6.17
CA LEU A 72 -14.77 -4.60 -6.20
C LEU A 72 -15.61 -5.48 -7.14
N ALA A 73 -15.05 -5.87 -8.29
CA ALA A 73 -15.74 -6.69 -9.28
C ALA A 73 -15.96 -8.13 -8.77
N GLU A 74 -15.07 -8.61 -7.93
CA GLU A 74 -15.17 -9.92 -7.28
C GLU A 74 -15.28 -9.72 -5.76
N PRO A 75 -16.43 -9.29 -5.22
CA PRO A 75 -16.60 -9.19 -3.77
C PRO A 75 -16.45 -10.57 -3.14
N ALA A 76 -15.78 -10.63 -1.98
CA ALA A 76 -15.67 -11.88 -1.24
C ALA A 76 -17.08 -12.34 -0.79
N GLU A 77 -17.28 -13.66 -0.76
CA GLU A 77 -18.45 -14.25 -0.10
C GLU A 77 -18.53 -13.70 1.33
N PRO A 78 -19.73 -13.30 1.82
CA PRO A 78 -19.88 -12.81 3.18
C PRO A 78 -19.36 -13.88 4.13
N ALA A 79 -18.37 -13.52 4.95
CA ALA A 79 -17.77 -14.45 5.90
C ALA A 79 -18.86 -15.07 6.79
N GLU A 80 -18.91 -16.40 6.89
CA GLU A 80 -19.92 -17.18 7.65
C GLU A 80 -19.92 -16.92 9.17
N HIS A 81 -19.18 -15.93 9.68
CA HIS A 81 -19.16 -15.58 11.09
C HIS A 81 -19.33 -14.07 11.27
N GLY A 82 -20.56 -13.68 11.62
CA GLY A 82 -20.88 -12.34 12.14
C GLY A 82 -21.08 -11.31 11.04
N GLU A 83 -22.31 -11.26 10.51
CA GLU A 83 -22.83 -10.15 9.74
C GLU A 83 -22.40 -8.81 10.35
N LYS A 84 -21.64 -8.03 9.59
CA LYS A 84 -21.75 -6.57 9.65
C LYS A 84 -22.27 -6.07 8.32
N ALA A 85 -23.42 -6.61 7.91
CA ALA A 85 -24.20 -6.09 6.80
C ALA A 85 -24.43 -4.58 7.02
N GLY A 86 -24.06 -3.75 6.05
CA GLY A 86 -24.26 -2.30 6.09
C GLY A 86 -23.05 -1.43 6.43
N ARG A 87 -21.84 -1.99 6.68
CA ARG A 87 -20.61 -1.20 6.76
C ARG A 87 -20.16 -0.75 5.37
N GLY A 88 -19.73 0.50 5.23
CA GLY A 88 -19.07 0.95 4.01
C GLY A 88 -17.73 0.23 3.83
N THR A 89 -17.46 -0.26 2.61
CA THR A 89 -16.18 -0.89 2.27
C THR A 89 -15.20 0.15 1.72
N VAL A 90 -13.94 0.07 2.16
CA VAL A 90 -12.82 0.88 1.67
C VAL A 90 -11.73 -0.04 1.17
N ILE A 91 -11.34 0.11 -0.09
CA ILE A 91 -10.23 -0.65 -0.66
C ILE A 91 -9.00 0.23 -0.73
N VAL A 92 -7.92 -0.26 -0.12
CA VAL A 92 -6.62 0.39 -0.07
C VAL A 92 -5.74 -0.19 -1.18
N ALA A 93 -5.46 0.63 -2.18
CA ALA A 93 -4.49 0.37 -3.24
C ALA A 93 -3.74 1.67 -3.55
N SER A 94 -3.00 2.22 -2.59
CA SER A 94 -2.25 3.47 -2.78
C SER A 94 -0.82 3.18 -3.23
N ASP A 95 -0.44 3.72 -4.38
CA ASP A 95 0.92 3.63 -4.93
C ASP A 95 1.43 5.01 -5.37
N THR A 96 2.74 5.20 -5.30
CA THR A 96 3.45 6.40 -5.79
C THR A 96 4.82 6.01 -6.32
N SER A 97 5.50 6.92 -7.01
CA SER A 97 6.85 6.72 -7.52
C SER A 97 7.88 7.50 -6.69
N SER A 98 9.06 6.94 -6.50
CA SER A 98 10.20 7.61 -5.88
C SER A 98 11.47 7.21 -6.62
N ARG A 99 12.47 8.09 -6.60
CA ARG A 99 13.78 7.83 -7.20
C ARG A 99 14.76 7.49 -6.09
N VAL A 100 15.50 6.40 -6.28
CA VAL A 100 16.58 5.98 -5.39
C VAL A 100 17.85 5.91 -6.23
N GLU A 101 18.88 6.61 -5.79
CA GLU A 101 20.21 6.55 -6.38
C GLU A 101 21.06 5.63 -5.53
N LEU A 102 21.72 4.67 -6.17
CA LEU A 102 22.68 3.79 -5.49
C LEU A 102 24.09 4.38 -5.57
N VAL A 103 24.93 4.05 -4.59
CA VAL A 103 26.37 4.32 -4.68
C VAL A 103 26.99 3.49 -5.81
N ASN A 104 28.18 3.87 -6.26
CA ASN A 104 28.99 2.98 -7.08
C ASN A 104 29.55 1.89 -6.18
N PHE A 105 29.35 0.63 -6.54
CA PHE A 105 29.89 -0.53 -5.83
C PHE A 105 30.52 -1.50 -6.83
N SER A 106 31.46 -2.32 -6.35
CA SER A 106 32.11 -3.34 -7.18
C SER A 106 31.23 -4.59 -7.30
N ASP A 107 31.49 -5.41 -8.32
CA ASP A 107 30.82 -6.70 -8.49
C ASP A 107 30.98 -7.59 -7.25
N ALA A 108 32.17 -7.58 -6.63
CA ALA A 108 32.42 -8.31 -5.38
C ALA A 108 31.50 -7.85 -4.23
N ALA A 109 31.22 -6.55 -4.13
CA ALA A 109 30.29 -6.04 -3.12
C ALA A 109 28.83 -6.41 -3.45
N ALA A 110 28.45 -6.42 -4.73
CA ALA A 110 27.14 -6.86 -5.18
C ALA A 110 26.91 -8.36 -4.89
N GLU A 111 27.90 -9.20 -5.18
CA GLU A 111 27.88 -10.64 -4.89
C GLU A 111 27.79 -10.92 -3.39
N ALA A 112 28.58 -10.23 -2.58
CA ALA A 112 28.52 -10.35 -1.13
C ALA A 112 27.13 -9.96 -0.58
N TYR A 113 26.52 -8.91 -1.12
CA TYR A 113 25.17 -8.50 -0.76
C TYR A 113 24.12 -9.55 -1.18
N ALA A 114 24.20 -10.03 -2.42
CA ALA A 114 23.31 -11.05 -2.97
C ALA A 114 23.38 -12.37 -2.18
N ALA A 115 24.59 -12.78 -1.76
CA ALA A 115 24.81 -13.98 -0.94
C ALA A 115 24.09 -13.91 0.43
N GLY A 116 23.79 -12.71 0.93
CA GLY A 116 23.02 -12.52 2.16
C GLY A 116 21.52 -12.84 2.05
N GLY A 117 20.99 -13.06 0.83
CA GLY A 117 19.60 -13.46 0.60
C GLY A 117 18.55 -12.35 0.77
N GLU A 118 18.89 -11.22 1.41
CA GLU A 118 18.02 -10.05 1.56
C GLU A 118 17.40 -9.53 0.23
N PRO A 119 18.09 -9.59 -0.92
CA PRO A 119 17.55 -9.15 -2.22
C PRO A 119 16.41 -9.97 -2.81
N LEU A 120 16.31 -11.26 -2.46
CA LEU A 120 15.62 -12.27 -3.29
C LEU A 120 14.11 -12.04 -3.42
N ASP A 121 13.49 -11.43 -2.42
CA ASP A 121 12.06 -11.15 -2.35
C ASP A 121 11.75 -9.65 -2.50
N LYS A 122 12.71 -8.85 -2.98
CA LYS A 122 12.61 -7.38 -3.02
C LYS A 122 12.64 -6.84 -4.45
N ALA A 123 11.71 -5.93 -4.74
CA ALA A 123 11.73 -5.19 -5.99
C ALA A 123 13.04 -4.42 -6.13
N GLY A 124 13.72 -4.59 -7.27
CA GLY A 124 15.03 -3.98 -7.51
C GLY A 124 16.19 -4.64 -6.75
N GLY A 125 15.96 -5.74 -6.04
CA GLY A 125 17.02 -6.54 -5.41
C GLY A 125 17.70 -5.86 -4.23
N TYR A 126 17.03 -4.95 -3.52
CA TYR A 126 17.57 -4.37 -2.29
C TYR A 126 16.49 -4.01 -1.26
N ALA A 127 16.88 -3.88 0.01
CA ALA A 127 16.02 -3.35 1.06
C ALA A 127 16.61 -2.09 1.69
N VAL A 128 15.87 -0.97 1.62
CA VAL A 128 16.28 0.30 2.24
C VAL A 128 16.36 0.21 3.77
N GLN A 129 15.59 -0.70 4.38
CA GLN A 129 15.63 -1.02 5.82
C GLN A 129 16.39 -2.32 6.08
N GLY A 130 17.68 -2.33 5.76
CA GLY A 130 18.50 -3.53 5.82
C GLY A 130 19.93 -3.28 5.38
N ALA A 131 20.66 -4.34 5.05
CA ALA A 131 22.03 -4.21 4.53
C ALA A 131 22.04 -3.43 3.20
N GLY A 132 20.99 -3.54 2.39
CA GLY A 132 20.82 -2.76 1.16
C GLY A 132 20.73 -1.25 1.39
N GLY A 133 20.42 -0.80 2.61
CA GLY A 133 20.42 0.62 2.98
C GLY A 133 21.80 1.27 2.81
N SER A 134 22.89 0.51 2.99
CA SER A 134 24.26 1.03 2.75
C SER A 134 24.57 1.26 1.28
N LEU A 135 23.74 0.73 0.36
CA LEU A 135 23.88 0.95 -1.07
C LEU A 135 23.19 2.23 -1.53
N VAL A 136 22.32 2.84 -0.71
CA VAL A 136 21.54 4.02 -1.08
C VAL A 136 22.38 5.30 -0.90
N ARG A 137 22.63 6.01 -2.00
CA ARG A 137 23.27 7.34 -1.99
C ARG A 137 22.25 8.43 -1.68
N SER A 138 21.12 8.42 -2.38
CA SER A 138 20.10 9.46 -2.26
C SER A 138 18.71 8.87 -2.52
N LEU A 139 17.70 9.49 -1.93
CA LEU A 139 16.29 9.17 -2.16
C LEU A 139 15.53 10.48 -2.37
N GLU A 140 14.86 10.57 -3.52
CA GLU A 140 13.95 11.66 -3.87
C GLU A 140 12.53 11.11 -3.96
N GLY A 141 11.65 11.58 -3.08
CA GLY A 141 10.26 11.13 -2.99
C GLY A 141 9.88 10.60 -1.62
N ASP A 142 9.05 9.56 -1.58
CA ASP A 142 8.47 9.00 -0.36
C ASP A 142 9.25 7.75 0.09
N PHE A 143 9.95 7.88 1.21
CA PHE A 143 10.66 6.79 1.86
C PHE A 143 9.75 5.59 2.18
N HIS A 144 8.52 5.83 2.65
CA HIS A 144 7.59 4.75 2.99
C HIS A 144 7.07 4.03 1.74
N ALA A 145 6.94 4.74 0.63
CA ALA A 145 6.67 4.12 -0.67
C ALA A 145 7.78 3.16 -1.08
N VAL A 146 9.06 3.56 -0.92
CA VAL A 146 10.22 2.70 -1.18
C VAL A 146 10.25 1.50 -0.24
N MET A 147 9.87 1.69 1.03
CA MET A 147 9.70 0.57 1.95
C MET A 147 8.63 -0.39 1.42
N GLY A 148 7.46 0.12 1.05
CA GLY A 148 6.45 -0.68 0.36
C GLY A 148 5.03 -0.11 0.38
N LEU A 149 4.74 0.93 1.17
CA LEU A 149 3.43 1.58 1.25
C LEU A 149 3.58 3.09 1.55
N PRO A 150 3.03 3.99 0.70
CA PRO A 150 3.16 5.43 0.90
C PRO A 150 2.25 5.95 2.02
N MET A 151 2.68 5.81 3.28
CA MET A 151 1.84 6.04 4.48
C MET A 151 1.14 7.39 4.50
N ALA A 152 1.81 8.47 4.08
CA ALA A 152 1.22 9.81 4.04
C ALA A 152 0.09 9.90 3.00
N LEU A 153 0.31 9.36 1.79
CA LEU A 153 -0.71 9.28 0.75
C LEU A 153 -1.86 8.37 1.18
N THR A 154 -1.57 7.19 1.73
CA THR A 154 -2.58 6.27 2.26
C THR A 154 -3.45 6.95 3.32
N ALA A 155 -2.83 7.65 4.26
CA ALA A 155 -3.55 8.41 5.29
C ALA A 155 -4.45 9.50 4.69
N ALA A 156 -3.94 10.26 3.72
CA ALA A 156 -4.71 11.30 3.04
C ALA A 156 -5.92 10.71 2.30
N MET A 157 -5.78 9.57 1.63
CA MET A 157 -6.86 8.88 0.92
C MET A 157 -7.91 8.27 1.84
N LEU A 158 -7.53 7.87 3.06
CA LEU A 158 -8.47 7.29 4.05
C LEU A 158 -9.35 8.34 4.74
N ARG A 159 -8.87 9.59 4.85
CA ARG A 159 -9.60 10.66 5.57
C ARG A 159 -10.99 10.95 4.98
N PRO A 160 -11.18 11.10 3.66
CA PRO A 160 -12.51 11.27 3.07
C PRO A 160 -13.47 10.11 3.36
N ALA A 161 -12.97 8.87 3.41
CA ALA A 161 -13.79 7.70 3.74
C ALA A 161 -14.24 7.74 5.21
N ALA A 162 -13.36 8.14 6.13
CA ALA A 162 -13.71 8.33 7.54
C ALA A 162 -14.78 9.41 7.73
N ALA A 163 -14.73 10.50 6.95
CA ALA A 163 -15.74 11.56 7.01
C ALA A 163 -17.13 11.07 6.55
N GLN A 164 -17.17 10.25 5.50
CA GLN A 164 -18.42 9.66 4.97
C GLN A 164 -19.03 8.60 5.89
N ALA A 165 -18.23 7.94 6.72
CA ALA A 165 -18.72 7.00 7.73
C ALA A 165 -19.56 7.70 8.81
N GLY A 166 -19.12 8.88 9.28
CA GLY A 166 -19.79 9.64 10.33
C GLY A 166 -21.04 10.42 9.89
N GLY A 167 -21.30 10.53 8.57
CA GLY A 167 -22.42 11.28 8.02
C GLY A 167 -23.73 10.50 7.85
N ARG A 168 -23.72 9.17 7.96
CA ARG A 168 -24.92 8.32 7.75
C ARG A 168 -25.84 8.23 8.98
N GLY A 169 -25.65 9.09 9.98
CA GLY A 169 -26.44 9.13 11.22
C GLY A 169 -27.50 10.23 11.30
N CYS A 170 -27.65 11.11 10.30
CA CYS A 170 -28.65 12.18 10.33
C CYS A 170 -29.47 12.17 9.04
N GLY A 171 -30.69 11.64 9.12
CA GLY A 171 -31.65 11.60 8.01
C GLY A 171 -32.83 10.68 8.31
N GLY A 172 -33.37 10.76 9.52
CA GLY A 172 -34.65 10.18 9.91
C GLY A 172 -35.46 11.26 10.61
N GLU A 173 -36.57 11.60 9.96
CA GLU A 173 -37.66 12.50 10.37
C GLU A 173 -37.48 14.01 10.16
#